data_AF-W9GI95-F1
#
_entry.id   AF-W9GI95-F1
#
_cell.length_a   1.000
_cell.length_b   1.000
_cell.length_c   1.000
_cell.angle_alpha   90.00
_cell.angle_beta   90.00
_cell.angle_gamma   90.00
#
_symmetry.space_group_name_H-M   'P 1'
#
loop_
_entity.id
_entity.type
_entity.pdbx_description
1 polymer ?
#
loop_
_entity_poly.entity_id
_entity_poly.type
_entity_poly.pdbx_seq_one_letter_code
_entity_poly.pdbx_strand_id
1 'polypeptide(L)'
;MAAAPQNYLAVIKVVGIGGGGVNAINRMIEVGLKGVEFIAINTDAQALLMSDADVKLDVGRELTRGLGAGADPEVGRKAAEDHTEEIEEVLKGADMVFVTAGEGGGTGTGGAPVVARIAKGLGALTIGVVTRPFTFEGRRRANQAESGIGSLREEVDTLIVIPNDRLLSISDRNVSMMDAFRSADQVLLSGVQGITDLITTPGLINLDFADVKSVMQGAGSALMGIGSARGEDRAVQAAELAISSPLLEASIDGAHGVLLSVQGGSDLGLFEINEAARLVQEAAHPEANIIFGAVIDDALGDEVRVTVIAAGFDSGGPTRREDDRAATLGQRPAPASAQAQRPAAPQHTQQAQQQAQQHVQQQVAAQHPQVPQPAQHQQVHQQAARPAQQPYPPQQTEPAPNGDSHYGQAPQQAPRPAQQPPAQRPPRQVAFEENDDLDVPDFLK
;
A
#
# COMPACT_ATOMS: atom_id res chain seq x y z
N MET A 1 -48.95 1.90 11.51
CA MET A 1 -47.83 2.69 12.04
C MET A 1 -46.58 2.20 11.35
N ALA A 2 -46.10 2.91 10.33
CA ALA A 2 -44.74 2.70 9.84
C ALA A 2 -43.81 3.22 10.94
N ALA A 3 -42.97 2.35 11.50
CA ALA A 3 -41.94 2.78 12.45
C ALA A 3 -41.07 3.82 11.75
N ALA A 4 -40.80 4.93 12.43
CA ALA A 4 -39.80 5.89 11.97
C ALA A 4 -38.48 5.14 11.76
N PRO A 5 -37.75 5.36 10.65
CA PRO A 5 -36.46 4.71 10.45
C PRO A 5 -35.57 5.07 11.64
N GLN A 6 -35.20 4.07 12.43
CA GLN A 6 -34.18 4.27 13.45
C GLN A 6 -32.88 4.59 12.71
N ASN A 7 -32.22 5.70 13.06
CA ASN A 7 -30.89 6.02 12.55
C ASN A 7 -29.93 4.91 12.96
N TYR A 8 -29.75 3.92 12.08
CA TYR A 8 -28.80 2.85 12.25
C TYR A 8 -27.42 3.39 11.88
N LEU A 9 -26.51 3.45 12.85
CA LEU A 9 -25.12 3.79 12.61
C LEU A 9 -24.42 2.52 12.12
N ALA A 10 -23.89 2.56 10.90
CA ALA A 10 -23.13 1.45 10.34
C ALA A 10 -21.89 1.17 11.19
N VAL A 11 -21.69 -0.09 11.56
CA VAL A 11 -20.49 -0.54 12.27
C VAL A 11 -19.39 -0.79 11.26
N ILE A 12 -18.39 0.08 11.25
CA ILE A 12 -17.25 0.01 10.32
C ILE A 12 -16.01 -0.48 11.07
N LYS A 13 -15.34 -1.50 10.53
CA LYS A 13 -14.07 -2.00 11.06
C LYS A 13 -12.95 -1.86 10.04
N VAL A 14 -11.76 -1.47 10.49
CA VAL A 14 -10.56 -1.34 9.66
C VAL A 14 -9.51 -2.33 10.14
N VAL A 15 -9.16 -3.29 9.28
CA VAL A 15 -8.29 -4.41 9.60
C VAL A 15 -6.97 -4.28 8.86
N GLY A 16 -5.88 -4.15 9.61
CA GLY A 16 -4.53 -3.94 9.10
C GLY A 16 -3.71 -5.19 9.26
N ILE A 17 -3.28 -5.76 8.13
CA ILE A 17 -2.67 -7.10 8.11
C ILE A 17 -1.20 -7.00 7.73
N GLY A 18 -0.34 -7.57 8.57
CA GLY A 18 1.10 -7.50 8.42
C GLY A 18 1.68 -6.11 8.72
N GLY A 19 2.99 -5.95 8.59
CA GLY A 19 3.68 -4.72 8.98
C GLY A 19 3.17 -3.45 8.25
N GLY A 20 2.95 -3.52 6.94
CA GLY A 20 2.44 -2.37 6.17
C GLY A 20 1.02 -1.98 6.56
N GLY A 21 0.11 -2.95 6.71
CA GLY A 21 -1.27 -2.68 7.12
C GLY A 21 -1.36 -2.13 8.55
N VAL A 22 -0.56 -2.67 9.47
CA VAL A 22 -0.50 -2.18 10.86
C VAL A 22 0.06 -0.76 10.93
N ASN A 23 1.09 -0.43 10.13
CA ASN A 23 1.61 0.93 10.05
C ASN A 23 0.56 1.92 9.54
N ALA A 24 -0.18 1.54 8.50
CA ALA A 24 -1.26 2.36 7.96
C ALA A 24 -2.36 2.61 9.00
N ILE A 25 -2.77 1.59 9.77
CA ILE A 25 -3.73 1.75 10.86
C ILE A 25 -3.21 2.68 11.95
N ASN A 26 -1.96 2.50 12.40
CA ASN A 26 -1.39 3.38 13.41
C ASN A 26 -1.41 4.84 12.94
N ARG A 27 -1.17 5.08 11.65
CA ARG A 27 -1.29 6.42 11.05
C ARG A 27 -2.73 6.94 11.04
N MET A 28 -3.70 6.09 10.72
CA MET A 28 -5.13 6.45 10.78
C MET A 28 -5.56 6.85 12.19
N ILE A 29 -5.05 6.15 13.21
CA ILE A 29 -5.28 6.47 14.62
C ILE A 29 -4.62 7.79 15.00
N GLU A 30 -3.37 8.02 14.59
CA GLU A 30 -2.61 9.25 14.86
C GLU A 30 -3.31 10.49 14.28
N VAL A 31 -3.84 10.39 13.07
CA VAL A 31 -4.62 11.47 12.41
C VAL A 31 -6.01 11.63 13.03
N GLY A 32 -6.47 10.64 13.81
CA GLY A 32 -7.72 10.71 14.56
C GLY A 32 -8.94 10.38 13.71
N LEU A 33 -8.83 9.42 12.79
CA LEU A 33 -9.98 8.91 12.04
C LEU A 33 -11.02 8.32 13.01
N LYS A 34 -12.28 8.76 12.89
CA LYS A 34 -13.37 8.46 13.86
C LYS A 34 -14.43 7.55 13.26
N GLY A 35 -15.22 6.94 14.13
CA GLY A 35 -16.38 6.14 13.73
C GLY A 35 -16.02 4.77 13.15
N VAL A 36 -14.78 4.31 13.39
CA VAL A 36 -14.28 3.01 12.96
C VAL A 36 -13.60 2.30 14.14
N GLU A 37 -13.66 0.97 14.16
CA GLU A 37 -12.91 0.12 15.08
C GLU A 37 -11.65 -0.39 14.38
N PHE A 38 -10.48 -0.22 15.01
CA PHE A 38 -9.20 -0.63 14.41
C PHE A 38 -8.76 -2.01 14.91
N ILE A 39 -8.43 -2.89 13.97
CA ILE A 39 -7.97 -4.26 14.23
C ILE A 39 -6.60 -4.47 13.57
N ALA A 40 -5.58 -4.75 14.37
CA ALA A 40 -4.24 -5.09 13.89
C ALA A 40 -4.04 -6.61 13.91
N ILE A 41 -3.66 -7.19 12.77
CA ILE A 41 -3.38 -8.62 12.63
C ILE A 41 -1.96 -8.80 12.12
N ASN A 42 -1.13 -9.55 12.84
CA ASN A 42 0.24 -9.82 12.39
C ASN A 42 0.76 -11.16 12.93
N THR A 43 1.76 -11.72 12.24
CA THR A 43 2.54 -12.88 12.72
C THR A 43 3.80 -12.46 13.48
N ASP A 44 4.11 -11.16 13.48
CA ASP A 44 5.18 -10.52 14.24
C ASP A 44 4.59 -9.90 15.51
N ALA A 45 4.87 -10.54 16.64
CA ALA A 45 4.36 -10.11 17.94
C ALA A 45 4.98 -8.78 18.40
N GLN A 46 6.21 -8.44 17.97
CA GLN A 46 6.84 -7.17 18.33
C GLN A 46 6.14 -6.01 17.64
N ALA A 47 5.80 -6.17 16.35
CA ALA A 47 5.05 -5.17 15.61
C ALA A 47 3.66 -4.91 16.22
N LEU A 48 2.97 -5.95 16.69
CA LEU A 48 1.66 -5.81 17.34
C LEU A 48 1.72 -5.10 18.69
N LEU A 49 2.74 -5.36 19.50
CA LEU A 49 2.91 -4.67 20.79
C LEU A 49 3.04 -3.15 20.63
N MET A 50 3.58 -2.70 19.50
CA MET A 50 3.76 -1.30 19.15
C MET A 50 2.54 -0.67 18.45
N SER A 51 1.49 -1.45 18.13
CA SER A 51 0.30 -0.93 17.48
C SER A 51 -0.65 -0.27 18.49
N ASP A 52 -1.28 0.82 18.06
CA ASP A 52 -2.27 1.55 18.85
C ASP A 52 -3.72 1.09 18.59
N ALA A 53 -3.91 0.04 17.78
CA ALA A 53 -5.22 -0.50 17.44
C ALA A 53 -6.02 -0.98 18.67
N ASP A 54 -7.35 -0.85 18.59
CA ASP A 54 -8.28 -1.27 19.64
C ASP A 54 -8.19 -2.77 19.92
N VAL A 55 -8.07 -3.56 18.85
CA VAL A 55 -7.93 -5.03 18.89
C VAL A 55 -6.65 -5.44 18.19
N LYS A 56 -5.91 -6.38 18.80
CA LYS A 56 -4.62 -6.87 18.31
C LYS A 56 -4.64 -8.40 18.31
N LEU A 57 -4.41 -9.00 17.15
CA LEU A 57 -4.51 -10.44 16.94
C LEU A 57 -3.18 -10.98 16.42
N ASP A 58 -2.49 -11.74 17.28
CA ASP A 58 -1.24 -12.42 16.97
C ASP A 58 -1.55 -13.77 16.31
N VAL A 59 -1.38 -13.85 14.99
CA VAL A 59 -1.65 -15.06 14.22
C VAL A 59 -0.40 -15.90 14.01
N GLY A 60 -0.58 -17.21 13.96
CA GLY A 60 0.48 -18.13 13.55
C GLY A 60 1.65 -18.22 14.52
N ARG A 61 1.43 -17.91 15.82
CA ARG A 61 2.46 -17.97 16.86
C ARG A 61 3.18 -19.33 16.92
N GLU A 62 2.46 -20.42 16.67
CA GLU A 62 3.04 -21.77 16.62
C GLU A 62 3.95 -21.99 15.40
N LEU A 63 3.60 -21.37 14.26
CA LEU A 63 4.32 -21.49 12.99
C LEU A 63 5.56 -20.59 12.95
N THR A 64 5.43 -19.35 13.39
CA THR A 64 6.45 -18.30 13.25
C THR A 64 7.26 -18.06 14.52
N ARG A 65 6.79 -18.59 15.66
CA ARG A 65 7.32 -18.25 17.00
C ARG A 65 7.24 -16.75 17.31
N GLY A 66 6.30 -16.05 16.67
CA GLY A 66 6.11 -14.60 16.78
C GLY A 66 7.16 -13.76 16.04
N LEU A 67 7.93 -14.36 15.11
CA LEU A 67 9.00 -13.69 14.36
C LEU A 67 8.59 -13.23 12.95
N GLY A 68 7.31 -13.37 12.61
CA GLY A 68 6.80 -13.04 11.29
C GLY A 68 6.89 -14.18 10.25
N ALA A 69 6.25 -13.98 9.10
CA ALA A 69 6.12 -14.97 8.02
C ALA A 69 7.34 -15.08 7.08
N GLY A 70 8.45 -14.36 7.34
CA GLY A 70 9.68 -14.49 6.55
C GLY A 70 9.56 -14.14 5.05
N ALA A 71 8.65 -13.23 4.68
CA ALA A 71 8.30 -12.90 3.29
C ALA A 71 7.77 -14.09 2.46
N ASP A 72 7.19 -15.08 3.13
CA ASP A 72 6.48 -16.20 2.52
C ASP A 72 4.95 -16.01 2.68
N PRO A 73 4.20 -15.75 1.58
CA PRO A 73 2.76 -15.62 1.62
C PRO A 73 2.03 -16.88 2.12
N GLU A 74 2.56 -18.08 1.85
CA GLU A 74 1.89 -19.32 2.25
C GLU A 74 1.89 -19.48 3.77
N VAL A 75 2.96 -19.04 4.45
CA VAL A 75 3.02 -19.00 5.90
C VAL A 75 2.01 -17.99 6.46
N GLY A 76 1.89 -16.82 5.83
CA GLY A 76 0.88 -15.81 6.19
C GLY A 76 -0.54 -16.32 6.04
N ARG A 77 -0.84 -17.01 4.92
CA ARG A 77 -2.15 -17.60 4.67
C ARG A 77 -2.50 -18.65 5.71
N LYS A 78 -1.60 -19.61 5.94
CA LYS A 78 -1.81 -20.67 6.92
C LYS A 78 -1.99 -20.11 8.33
N ALA A 79 -1.19 -19.11 8.71
CA ALA A 79 -1.33 -18.44 9.99
C ALA A 79 -2.73 -17.84 10.20
N ALA A 80 -3.29 -17.18 9.18
CA ALA A 80 -4.64 -16.65 9.22
C ALA A 80 -5.72 -17.75 9.23
N GLU A 81 -5.55 -18.81 8.43
CA GLU A 81 -6.47 -19.96 8.38
C GLU A 81 -6.56 -20.68 9.73
N ASP A 82 -5.42 -20.89 10.39
CA ASP A 82 -5.35 -21.53 11.71
C ASP A 82 -6.04 -20.69 12.82
N HIS A 83 -6.28 -19.39 12.58
CA HIS A 83 -6.92 -18.46 13.53
C HIS A 83 -8.26 -17.91 13.01
N THR A 84 -8.95 -18.67 12.14
CA THR A 84 -10.22 -18.26 11.53
C THR A 84 -11.29 -17.92 12.57
N GLU A 85 -11.40 -18.69 13.65
CA GLU A 85 -12.42 -18.48 14.70
C GLU A 85 -12.23 -17.15 15.42
N GLU A 86 -10.98 -16.80 15.77
CA GLU A 86 -10.64 -15.53 16.42
C GLU A 86 -10.89 -14.35 15.49
N ILE A 87 -10.53 -14.49 14.20
CA ILE A 87 -10.80 -13.47 13.18
C ILE A 87 -12.32 -13.28 13.00
N GLU A 88 -13.09 -14.36 12.97
CA GLU A 88 -14.54 -14.29 12.86
C GLU A 88 -15.18 -13.56 14.06
N GLU A 89 -14.70 -13.85 15.28
CA GLU A 89 -15.20 -13.21 16.49
C GLU A 89 -14.98 -11.69 16.47
N VAL A 90 -13.78 -11.23 16.07
CA VAL A 90 -13.47 -9.79 16.02
C VAL A 90 -14.20 -9.07 14.89
N LEU A 91 -14.56 -9.75 13.79
CA LEU A 91 -15.28 -9.16 12.67
C LEU A 91 -16.80 -9.19 12.82
N LYS A 92 -17.31 -9.96 13.77
CA LYS A 92 -18.75 -10.15 13.96
C LYS A 92 -19.48 -8.84 14.20
N GLY A 93 -20.61 -8.67 13.52
CA GLY A 93 -21.47 -7.50 13.63
C GLY A 93 -20.98 -6.27 12.85
N ALA A 94 -19.92 -6.39 12.05
CA ALA A 94 -19.52 -5.34 11.13
C ALA A 94 -20.48 -5.27 9.93
N ASP A 95 -20.95 -4.07 9.61
CA ASP A 95 -21.67 -3.80 8.35
C ASP A 95 -20.68 -3.63 7.19
N MET A 96 -19.49 -3.12 7.51
CA MET A 96 -18.44 -2.80 6.56
C MET A 96 -17.06 -3.12 7.14
N VAL A 97 -16.21 -3.75 6.34
CA VAL A 97 -14.84 -4.09 6.72
C VAL A 97 -13.87 -3.60 5.66
N PHE A 98 -12.93 -2.76 6.07
CA PHE A 98 -11.77 -2.39 5.27
C PHE A 98 -10.62 -3.34 5.58
N VAL A 99 -10.05 -3.97 4.57
CA VAL A 99 -8.85 -4.81 4.69
C VAL A 99 -7.69 -4.05 4.07
N THR A 100 -6.75 -3.60 4.91
CA THR A 100 -5.55 -2.88 4.48
C THR A 100 -4.28 -3.70 4.65
N ALA A 101 -3.47 -3.75 3.60
CA ALA A 101 -2.22 -4.49 3.58
C ALA A 101 -1.20 -3.91 2.60
N GLY A 102 0.08 -4.02 2.98
CA GLY A 102 1.19 -3.86 2.05
C GLY A 102 1.47 -5.18 1.33
N GLU A 103 1.18 -5.24 0.04
CA GLU A 103 1.35 -6.44 -0.78
C GLU A 103 2.82 -6.69 -1.12
N GLY A 104 3.18 -7.97 -1.30
CA GLY A 104 4.56 -8.41 -1.57
C GLY A 104 5.34 -8.80 -0.33
N GLY A 105 4.73 -8.73 0.86
CA GLY A 105 5.21 -9.36 2.09
C GLY A 105 4.74 -10.81 2.24
N GLY A 106 4.90 -11.39 3.44
CA GLY A 106 4.35 -12.71 3.77
C GLY A 106 2.96 -12.63 4.40
N THR A 107 2.86 -11.96 5.55
CA THR A 107 1.61 -11.89 6.33
C THR A 107 0.49 -11.15 5.61
N GLY A 108 0.76 -9.95 5.07
CA GLY A 108 -0.25 -9.16 4.34
C GLY A 108 -0.79 -9.91 3.13
N THR A 109 0.10 -10.22 2.19
CA THR A 109 -0.20 -10.94 0.94
C THR A 109 -0.96 -12.26 1.15
N GLY A 110 -0.59 -13.03 2.17
CA GLY A 110 -1.22 -14.34 2.44
C GLY A 110 -2.48 -14.26 3.30
N GLY A 111 -2.49 -13.37 4.30
CA GLY A 111 -3.55 -13.27 5.29
C GLY A 111 -4.72 -12.39 4.85
N ALA A 112 -4.48 -11.36 4.02
CA ALA A 112 -5.53 -10.45 3.58
C ALA A 112 -6.69 -11.14 2.85
N PRO A 113 -6.46 -12.07 1.90
CA PRO A 113 -7.55 -12.81 1.26
C PRO A 113 -8.38 -13.63 2.25
N VAL A 114 -7.74 -14.22 3.28
CA VAL A 114 -8.42 -15.04 4.29
C VAL A 114 -9.34 -14.18 5.14
N VAL A 115 -8.85 -13.03 5.62
CA VAL A 115 -9.64 -12.08 6.42
C VAL A 115 -10.81 -11.52 5.59
N ALA A 116 -10.56 -11.15 4.34
CA ALA A 116 -11.60 -10.65 3.43
C ALA A 116 -12.71 -11.69 3.22
N ARG A 117 -12.35 -12.95 2.99
CA ARG A 117 -13.30 -14.05 2.83
C ARG A 117 -14.18 -14.22 4.07
N ILE A 118 -13.60 -14.14 5.27
CA ILE A 118 -14.34 -14.26 6.53
C ILE A 118 -15.32 -13.08 6.68
N ALA A 119 -14.85 -11.85 6.46
CA ALA A 119 -15.70 -10.65 6.50
C ALA A 119 -16.89 -10.75 5.54
N LYS A 120 -16.64 -11.17 4.30
CA LYS A 120 -17.67 -11.36 3.27
C LYS A 120 -18.63 -12.50 3.63
N GLY A 121 -18.13 -13.59 4.20
CA GLY A 121 -18.95 -14.70 4.72
C GLY A 121 -19.88 -14.30 5.87
N LEU A 122 -19.48 -13.30 6.66
CA LEU A 122 -20.31 -12.70 7.71
C LEU A 122 -21.35 -11.69 7.18
N GLY A 123 -21.31 -11.36 5.89
CA GLY A 123 -22.26 -10.45 5.24
C GLY A 123 -21.85 -8.98 5.26
N ALA A 124 -20.62 -8.66 5.69
CA ALA A 124 -20.09 -7.30 5.67
C ALA A 124 -19.69 -6.89 4.25
N LEU A 125 -19.95 -5.62 3.90
CA LEU A 125 -19.39 -5.02 2.70
C LEU A 125 -17.87 -4.94 2.84
N THR A 126 -17.15 -5.72 2.05
CA THR A 126 -15.71 -5.94 2.24
C THR A 126 -14.91 -5.18 1.18
N ILE A 127 -14.12 -4.20 1.60
CA ILE A 127 -13.29 -3.38 0.71
C ILE A 127 -11.82 -3.63 1.00
N GLY A 128 -11.07 -4.10 0.00
CA GLY A 128 -9.61 -4.19 0.07
C GLY A 128 -8.96 -2.87 -0.34
N VAL A 129 -8.05 -2.34 0.47
CA VAL A 129 -7.23 -1.17 0.14
C VAL A 129 -5.77 -1.55 0.31
N VAL A 130 -5.07 -1.80 -0.79
CA VAL A 130 -3.73 -2.40 -0.74
C VAL A 130 -2.72 -1.64 -1.58
N THR A 131 -1.45 -1.70 -1.20
CA THR A 131 -0.36 -1.08 -1.95
C THR A 131 0.49 -2.12 -2.68
N ARG A 132 0.84 -1.86 -3.94
CA ARG A 132 1.94 -2.56 -4.62
C ARG A 132 3.29 -2.04 -4.10
N PRO A 133 4.32 -2.89 -3.98
CA PRO A 133 5.64 -2.47 -3.50
C PRO A 133 6.31 -1.50 -4.50
N PHE A 134 7.27 -0.72 -4.02
CA PHE A 134 8.12 0.08 -4.89
C PHE A 134 8.99 -0.81 -5.78
N THR A 135 9.31 -0.36 -6.99
CA THR A 135 10.19 -1.08 -7.92
C THR A 135 11.56 -1.40 -7.29
N PHE A 136 12.09 -0.54 -6.40
CA PHE A 136 13.37 -0.76 -5.73
C PHE A 136 13.36 -1.92 -4.72
N GLU A 137 12.19 -2.35 -4.24
CA GLU A 137 12.08 -3.48 -3.30
C GLU A 137 12.32 -4.84 -3.98
N GLY A 138 12.36 -4.84 -5.31
CA GLY A 138 12.78 -5.97 -6.13
C GLY A 138 11.64 -6.82 -6.69
N ARG A 139 11.95 -7.54 -7.78
CA ARG A 139 10.98 -8.29 -8.57
C ARG A 139 10.26 -9.40 -7.79
N ARG A 140 10.91 -9.99 -6.78
CA ARG A 140 10.29 -11.03 -5.95
C ARG A 140 9.06 -10.49 -5.22
N ARG A 141 9.16 -9.31 -4.58
CA ARG A 141 8.03 -8.69 -3.89
C ARG A 141 6.92 -8.31 -4.88
N ALA A 142 7.27 -7.74 -6.03
CA ALA A 142 6.30 -7.39 -7.07
C ALA A 142 5.49 -8.60 -7.56
N ASN A 143 6.15 -9.75 -7.80
CA ASN A 143 5.47 -10.97 -8.22
C ASN A 143 4.57 -11.54 -7.12
N GLN A 144 5.01 -11.50 -5.86
CA GLN A 144 4.20 -11.92 -4.72
C GLN A 144 2.97 -11.02 -4.57
N ALA A 145 3.15 -9.70 -4.72
CA ALA A 145 2.07 -8.72 -4.64
C ALA A 145 1.01 -8.96 -5.71
N GLU A 146 1.40 -9.22 -6.96
CA GLU A 146 0.42 -9.44 -8.03
C GLU A 146 -0.39 -10.73 -7.81
N SER A 147 0.24 -11.78 -7.25
CA SER A 147 -0.47 -13.00 -6.85
C SER A 147 -1.42 -12.77 -5.66
N GLY A 148 -1.00 -11.98 -4.67
CA GLY A 148 -1.82 -11.60 -3.51
C GLY A 148 -3.02 -10.77 -3.91
N ILE A 149 -2.81 -9.72 -4.71
CA ILE A 149 -3.85 -8.87 -5.31
C ILE A 149 -4.86 -9.72 -6.11
N GLY A 150 -4.38 -10.67 -6.91
CA GLY A 150 -5.24 -11.60 -7.65
C GLY A 150 -6.15 -12.40 -6.72
N SER A 151 -5.58 -12.98 -5.66
CA SER A 151 -6.33 -13.78 -4.67
C SER A 151 -7.31 -12.91 -3.87
N LEU A 152 -6.88 -11.72 -3.46
CA LEU A 152 -7.71 -10.79 -2.68
C LEU A 152 -8.91 -10.29 -3.49
N ARG A 153 -8.73 -10.06 -4.80
CA ARG A 153 -9.80 -9.58 -5.69
C ARG A 153 -11.01 -10.52 -5.71
N GLU A 154 -10.80 -11.82 -5.57
CA GLU A 154 -11.87 -12.82 -5.55
C GLU A 154 -12.67 -12.79 -4.23
N GLU A 155 -12.03 -12.34 -3.14
CA GLU A 155 -12.53 -12.43 -1.77
C GLU A 155 -13.12 -11.11 -1.24
N VAL A 156 -12.99 -10.00 -1.98
CA VAL A 156 -13.57 -8.69 -1.63
C VAL A 156 -14.77 -8.34 -2.53
N ASP A 157 -15.50 -7.29 -2.17
CA ASP A 157 -16.52 -6.68 -3.03
C ASP A 157 -15.91 -5.61 -3.95
N THR A 158 -15.00 -4.81 -3.38
CA THR A 158 -14.21 -3.80 -4.11
C THR A 158 -12.74 -3.88 -3.68
N LEU A 159 -11.83 -3.78 -4.64
CA LEU A 159 -10.38 -3.74 -4.42
C LEU A 159 -9.77 -2.45 -4.98
N ILE A 160 -9.27 -1.60 -4.09
CA ILE A 160 -8.48 -0.41 -4.42
C ILE A 160 -7.00 -0.79 -4.36
N VAL A 161 -6.31 -0.69 -5.50
CA VAL A 161 -4.87 -0.99 -5.60
C VAL A 161 -4.09 0.30 -5.81
N ILE A 162 -3.18 0.60 -4.89
CA ILE A 162 -2.34 1.79 -4.90
C ILE A 162 -0.92 1.42 -5.35
N PRO A 163 -0.44 1.93 -6.50
CA PRO A 163 0.94 1.71 -6.93
C PRO A 163 1.92 2.65 -6.20
N ASN A 164 2.76 2.11 -5.32
CA ASN A 164 3.73 2.93 -4.59
C ASN A 164 4.70 3.70 -5.50
N ASP A 165 5.03 3.19 -6.68
CA ASP A 165 5.87 3.92 -7.65
C ASP A 165 5.28 5.26 -8.11
N ARG A 166 3.94 5.40 -8.10
CA ARG A 166 3.29 6.67 -8.43
C ARG A 166 3.49 7.72 -7.34
N LEU A 167 3.71 7.30 -6.10
CA LEU A 167 4.06 8.19 -5.01
C LEU A 167 5.41 8.89 -5.26
N LEU A 168 6.36 8.20 -5.91
CA LEU A 168 7.64 8.80 -6.27
C LEU A 168 7.51 9.87 -7.36
N SER A 169 6.49 9.78 -8.22
CA SER A 169 6.27 10.75 -9.29
C SER A 169 5.68 12.07 -8.80
N ILE A 170 4.94 12.03 -7.69
CA ILE A 170 4.32 13.20 -7.05
C ILE A 170 5.18 13.80 -5.93
N SER A 171 6.26 13.11 -5.54
CA SER A 171 7.13 13.54 -4.44
C SER A 171 8.44 14.14 -4.96
N ASP A 172 9.07 14.99 -4.15
CA ASP A 172 10.33 15.64 -4.51
C ASP A 172 11.48 14.64 -4.78
N ARG A 173 12.41 15.00 -5.66
CA ARG A 173 13.58 14.14 -5.99
C ARG A 173 14.47 13.79 -4.79
N ASN A 174 14.33 14.49 -3.66
CA ASN A 174 15.10 14.31 -2.43
C ASN A 174 14.36 13.55 -1.33
N VAL A 175 13.22 12.93 -1.65
CA VAL A 175 12.41 12.18 -0.68
C VAL A 175 13.20 11.01 -0.10
N SER A 176 13.19 10.89 1.23
CA SER A 176 13.83 9.78 1.93
C SER A 176 12.99 8.51 1.81
N MET A 177 13.60 7.34 2.01
CA MET A 177 12.87 6.07 2.04
C MET A 177 11.75 6.07 3.10
N MET A 178 12.00 6.67 4.26
CA MET A 178 11.01 6.75 5.34
C MET A 178 9.81 7.61 4.93
N ASP A 179 10.08 8.73 4.25
CA ASP A 179 9.01 9.62 3.77
C ASP A 179 8.22 8.97 2.64
N ALA A 180 8.86 8.18 1.78
CA ALA A 180 8.16 7.42 0.74
C ALA A 180 7.17 6.40 1.32
N PHE A 181 7.56 5.64 2.35
CA PHE A 181 6.64 4.74 3.04
C PHE A 181 5.52 5.49 3.77
N ARG A 182 5.82 6.62 4.41
CA ARG A 182 4.78 7.48 5.00
C ARG A 182 3.79 7.99 3.96
N SER A 183 4.24 8.32 2.76
CA SER A 183 3.35 8.67 1.66
C SER A 183 2.43 7.51 1.29
N ALA A 184 2.91 6.26 1.32
CA ALA A 184 2.08 5.09 1.06
C ALA A 184 1.01 4.91 2.15
N ASP A 185 1.40 5.05 3.42
CA ASP A 185 0.47 5.01 4.57
C ASP A 185 -0.57 6.13 4.46
N GLN A 186 -0.18 7.34 4.02
CA GLN A 186 -1.08 8.46 3.81
C GLN A 186 -2.11 8.20 2.72
N VAL A 187 -1.74 7.51 1.64
CA VAL A 187 -2.67 7.14 0.58
C VAL A 187 -3.61 6.02 1.03
N LEU A 188 -3.12 5.04 1.81
CA LEU A 188 -3.98 4.03 2.45
C LEU A 188 -5.00 4.68 3.39
N LEU A 189 -4.58 5.63 4.23
CA LEU A 189 -5.46 6.46 5.04
C LEU A 189 -6.51 7.15 4.17
N SER A 190 -6.09 7.83 3.11
CA SER A 190 -7.01 8.60 2.25
C SER A 190 -8.05 7.69 1.57
N GLY A 191 -7.68 6.46 1.22
CA GLY A 191 -8.62 5.48 0.66
C GLY A 191 -9.69 4.99 1.63
N VAL A 192 -9.33 4.78 2.90
CA VAL A 192 -10.31 4.43 3.94
C VAL A 192 -11.11 5.66 4.35
N GLN A 193 -10.43 6.78 4.60
CA GLN A 193 -11.03 8.05 5.02
C GLN A 193 -12.06 8.57 4.00
N GLY A 194 -11.73 8.54 2.71
CA GLY A 194 -12.61 9.06 1.66
C GLY A 194 -13.98 8.38 1.59
N ILE A 195 -14.09 7.13 2.04
CA ILE A 195 -15.36 6.39 2.12
C ILE A 195 -15.98 6.53 3.52
N THR A 196 -15.17 6.39 4.56
CA THR A 196 -15.67 6.40 5.95
C THR A 196 -16.23 7.76 6.34
N ASP A 197 -15.59 8.87 5.95
CA ASP A 197 -16.07 10.22 6.24
C ASP A 197 -17.45 10.50 5.64
N LEU A 198 -17.79 9.88 4.50
CA LEU A 198 -19.10 10.01 3.87
C LEU A 198 -20.25 9.38 4.67
N ILE A 199 -19.91 8.45 5.57
CA ILE A 199 -20.86 7.68 6.36
C ILE A 199 -20.88 8.17 7.82
N THR A 200 -19.70 8.41 8.39
CA THR A 200 -19.54 8.65 9.84
C THR A 200 -19.53 10.12 10.20
N THR A 201 -19.13 11.00 9.28
CA THR A 201 -19.02 12.44 9.54
C THR A 201 -20.24 13.17 9.02
N PRO A 202 -20.98 13.89 9.89
CA PRO A 202 -22.08 14.73 9.44
C PRO A 202 -21.59 15.79 8.45
N GLY A 203 -21.97 15.62 7.20
CA GLY A 203 -21.74 16.54 6.10
C GLY A 203 -22.92 17.47 5.81
N LEU A 204 -22.68 18.41 4.88
CA LEU A 204 -23.74 19.26 4.31
C LEU A 204 -24.71 18.42 3.46
N ILE A 205 -24.17 17.40 2.80
CA ILE A 205 -24.90 16.39 2.04
C ILE A 205 -24.43 15.03 2.57
N ASN A 206 -25.26 14.44 3.43
CA ASN A 206 -25.01 13.12 3.99
C ASN A 206 -25.45 12.04 3.01
N LEU A 207 -24.62 11.01 2.88
CA LEU A 207 -24.95 9.79 2.18
C LEU A 207 -25.38 8.72 3.18
N ASP A 208 -26.25 7.82 2.76
CA ASP A 208 -26.56 6.65 3.57
C ASP A 208 -25.63 5.47 3.21
N PHE A 209 -25.57 4.48 4.10
CA PHE A 209 -24.76 3.29 3.87
C PHE A 209 -25.26 2.45 2.68
N ALA A 210 -26.56 2.52 2.35
CA ALA A 210 -27.14 1.76 1.25
C ALA A 210 -26.67 2.29 -0.11
N ASP A 211 -26.51 3.61 -0.25
CA ASP A 211 -25.94 4.27 -1.41
C ASP A 211 -24.51 3.76 -1.63
N VAL A 212 -23.63 3.87 -0.64
CA VAL A 212 -22.24 3.38 -0.75
C VAL A 212 -22.20 1.90 -1.09
N LYS A 213 -23.05 1.10 -0.44
CA LYS A 213 -23.16 -0.34 -0.72
C LYS A 213 -23.61 -0.61 -2.15
N SER A 214 -24.54 0.16 -2.70
CA SER A 214 -25.05 -0.04 -4.07
C SER A 214 -23.97 0.12 -5.15
N VAL A 215 -22.96 0.96 -4.91
CA VAL A 215 -21.86 1.23 -5.85
C VAL A 215 -20.65 0.34 -5.61
N MET A 216 -20.35 -0.02 -4.36
CA MET A 216 -19.15 -0.78 -4.00
C MET A 216 -19.38 -2.29 -3.90
N GLN A 217 -20.62 -2.75 -3.78
CA GLN A 217 -20.90 -4.18 -3.66
C GLN A 217 -20.66 -4.88 -5.02
N GLY A 218 -19.69 -5.78 -5.06
CA GLY A 218 -19.34 -6.55 -6.26
C GLY A 218 -18.75 -5.71 -7.40
N ALA A 219 -18.24 -4.50 -7.13
CA ALA A 219 -17.70 -3.61 -8.15
C ALA A 219 -16.34 -4.06 -8.70
N GLY A 220 -15.67 -5.00 -8.03
CA GLY A 220 -14.40 -5.57 -8.47
C GLY A 220 -13.25 -4.58 -8.26
N SER A 221 -12.47 -4.29 -9.29
CA SER A 221 -11.33 -3.37 -9.15
C SER A 221 -11.81 -1.91 -9.14
N ALA A 222 -11.26 -1.12 -8.24
CA ALA A 222 -11.50 0.31 -8.12
C ALA A 222 -10.19 1.11 -8.20
N LEU A 223 -10.33 2.36 -8.61
CA LEU A 223 -9.27 3.35 -8.66
C LEU A 223 -9.61 4.51 -7.74
N MET A 224 -8.58 5.12 -7.16
CA MET A 224 -8.72 6.29 -6.32
C MET A 224 -7.89 7.44 -6.86
N GLY A 225 -8.54 8.61 -6.98
CA GLY A 225 -7.92 9.88 -7.30
C GLY A 225 -8.12 10.86 -6.15
N ILE A 226 -7.07 11.60 -5.81
CA ILE A 226 -7.10 12.61 -4.75
C ILE A 226 -6.56 13.91 -5.32
N GLY A 227 -7.24 15.01 -5.05
CA GLY A 227 -6.81 16.36 -5.40
C GLY A 227 -7.13 17.34 -4.27
N SER A 228 -6.30 18.37 -4.13
CA SER A 228 -6.49 19.44 -3.15
C SER A 228 -6.08 20.76 -3.75
N ALA A 229 -6.87 21.81 -3.55
CA ALA A 229 -6.56 23.16 -4.02
C ALA A 229 -7.08 24.23 -3.04
N ARG A 230 -6.61 25.45 -3.21
CA ARG A 230 -6.93 26.63 -2.38
C ARG A 230 -7.17 27.85 -3.27
N GLY A 231 -7.88 28.85 -2.77
CA GLY A 231 -8.18 30.09 -3.51
C GLY A 231 -9.40 30.01 -4.41
N GLU A 232 -9.44 30.85 -5.45
CA GLU A 232 -10.55 30.90 -6.41
C GLU A 232 -10.58 29.61 -7.26
N ASP A 233 -11.78 29.12 -7.57
CA ASP A 233 -12.02 27.86 -8.30
C ASP A 233 -11.39 26.62 -7.65
N ARG A 234 -11.11 26.66 -6.34
CA ARG A 234 -10.46 25.57 -5.57
C ARG A 234 -11.17 24.22 -5.73
N ALA A 235 -12.51 24.18 -5.77
CA ALA A 235 -13.23 22.92 -5.94
C ALA A 235 -13.04 22.31 -7.33
N VAL A 236 -13.07 23.14 -8.39
CA VAL A 236 -12.85 22.70 -9.78
C VAL A 236 -11.42 22.21 -9.95
N GLN A 237 -10.44 22.98 -9.48
CA GLN A 237 -9.02 22.60 -9.55
C GLN A 237 -8.74 21.30 -8.77
N ALA A 238 -9.33 21.16 -7.57
CA ALA A 238 -9.19 19.93 -6.78
C ALA A 238 -9.83 18.73 -7.49
N ALA A 239 -10.99 18.91 -8.14
CA ALA A 239 -11.62 17.86 -8.94
C ALA A 239 -10.77 17.49 -10.17
N GLU A 240 -10.22 18.47 -10.89
CA GLU A 240 -9.29 18.24 -12.01
C GLU A 240 -8.07 17.42 -11.57
N LEU A 241 -7.46 17.79 -10.43
CA LEU A 241 -6.32 17.07 -9.85
C LEU A 241 -6.72 15.64 -9.43
N ALA A 242 -7.94 15.44 -8.93
CA ALA A 242 -8.42 14.12 -8.56
C ALA A 242 -8.63 13.21 -9.78
N ILE A 243 -9.29 13.68 -10.84
CA ILE A 243 -9.53 12.88 -12.06
C ILE A 243 -8.26 12.65 -12.90
N SER A 244 -7.26 13.52 -12.75
CA SER A 244 -5.97 13.40 -13.43
C SER A 244 -4.87 12.80 -12.54
N SER A 245 -5.23 12.39 -11.32
CA SER A 245 -4.29 11.94 -10.30
C SER A 245 -3.41 10.79 -10.79
N PRO A 246 -2.08 10.83 -10.53
CA PRO A 246 -1.17 9.74 -10.88
C PRO A 246 -1.47 8.40 -10.21
N LEU A 247 -2.28 8.40 -9.14
CA LEU A 247 -2.77 7.20 -8.47
C LEU A 247 -3.78 6.41 -9.33
N LEU A 248 -4.42 7.08 -10.28
CA LEU A 248 -5.25 6.46 -11.30
C LEU A 248 -4.34 5.82 -12.37
N GLU A 249 -4.05 4.52 -12.26
CA GLU A 249 -3.28 3.78 -13.30
C GLU A 249 -3.95 3.80 -14.68
N ALA A 250 -5.22 4.18 -14.72
CA ALA A 250 -6.09 4.17 -15.88
C ALA A 250 -7.10 5.31 -15.76
N SER A 251 -7.76 5.64 -16.87
CA SER A 251 -8.78 6.69 -16.86
C SER A 251 -9.96 6.29 -15.96
N ILE A 252 -10.66 7.28 -15.40
CA ILE A 252 -11.97 7.07 -14.78
C ILE A 252 -13.09 6.85 -15.83
N ASP A 253 -12.75 7.07 -17.10
CA ASP A 253 -13.61 6.71 -18.23
C ASP A 253 -13.96 5.21 -18.20
N GLY A 254 -15.23 4.90 -18.45
CA GLY A 254 -15.77 3.54 -18.37
C GLY A 254 -16.08 3.03 -16.95
N ALA A 255 -15.95 3.86 -15.91
CA ALA A 255 -16.44 3.53 -14.58
C ALA A 255 -17.96 3.70 -14.50
N HIS A 256 -18.69 2.64 -14.15
CA HIS A 256 -20.14 2.69 -13.95
C HIS A 256 -20.56 3.10 -12.53
N GLY A 257 -19.64 3.08 -11.58
CA GLY A 257 -19.88 3.52 -10.21
C GLY A 257 -18.82 4.51 -9.76
N VAL A 258 -19.22 5.67 -9.27
CA VAL A 258 -18.29 6.69 -8.77
C VAL A 258 -18.75 7.21 -7.42
N LEU A 259 -17.86 7.16 -6.43
CA LEU A 259 -18.02 7.88 -5.17
C LEU A 259 -17.19 9.17 -5.24
N LEU A 260 -17.84 10.29 -5.03
CA LEU A 260 -17.24 11.62 -4.99
C LEU A 260 -17.41 12.20 -3.59
N SER A 261 -16.29 12.41 -2.90
CA SER A 261 -16.22 13.08 -1.60
C SER A 261 -15.56 14.44 -1.77
N VAL A 262 -16.25 15.50 -1.34
CA VAL A 262 -15.72 16.86 -1.31
C VAL A 262 -15.63 17.31 0.14
N GLN A 263 -14.43 17.65 0.57
CA GLN A 263 -14.14 18.15 1.91
C GLN A 263 -13.68 19.60 1.81
N GLY A 264 -14.21 20.47 2.66
CA GLY A 264 -13.82 21.88 2.72
C GLY A 264 -14.26 22.54 4.01
N GLY A 265 -13.84 23.78 4.24
CA GLY A 265 -14.29 24.55 5.40
C GLY A 265 -15.79 24.89 5.35
N SER A 266 -16.30 25.49 6.43
CA SER A 266 -17.69 26.00 6.49
C SER A 266 -18.03 27.05 5.42
N ASP A 267 -17.05 27.55 4.68
CA ASP A 267 -17.21 28.48 3.56
C ASP A 267 -17.46 27.77 2.22
N LEU A 268 -17.46 26.44 2.17
CA LEU A 268 -17.69 25.65 0.95
C LEU A 268 -19.08 25.91 0.37
N GLY A 269 -19.12 26.51 -0.82
CA GLY A 269 -20.35 26.88 -1.50
C GLY A 269 -20.99 25.74 -2.29
N LEU A 270 -22.33 25.78 -2.43
CA LEU A 270 -23.07 24.84 -3.28
C LEU A 270 -22.65 24.91 -4.76
N PHE A 271 -22.26 26.10 -5.24
CA PHE A 271 -21.82 26.28 -6.61
C PHE A 271 -20.49 25.57 -6.89
N GLU A 272 -19.52 25.73 -6.00
CA GLU A 272 -18.21 25.04 -6.05
C GLU A 272 -18.40 23.52 -6.08
N ILE A 273 -19.26 23.01 -5.21
CA ILE A 273 -19.65 21.59 -5.14
C ILE A 273 -20.23 21.11 -6.49
N ASN A 274 -21.19 21.86 -7.04
CA ASN A 274 -21.88 21.48 -8.27
C ASN A 274 -20.94 21.46 -9.49
N GLU A 275 -19.99 22.38 -9.57
CA GLU A 275 -18.98 22.38 -10.64
C GLU A 275 -18.01 21.20 -10.53
N ALA A 276 -17.53 20.89 -9.33
CA ALA A 276 -16.69 19.71 -9.09
C ALA A 276 -17.42 18.41 -9.47
N ALA A 277 -18.69 18.27 -9.08
CA ALA A 277 -19.50 17.10 -9.43
C ALA A 277 -19.73 16.95 -10.94
N ARG A 278 -20.01 18.06 -11.62
CA ARG A 278 -20.20 18.07 -13.08
C ARG A 278 -18.94 17.63 -13.82
N LEU A 279 -17.76 18.09 -13.38
CA LEU A 279 -16.48 17.73 -14.00
C LEU A 279 -16.20 16.23 -13.90
N VAL A 280 -16.49 15.64 -12.73
CA VAL A 280 -16.36 14.19 -12.53
C VAL A 280 -17.38 13.42 -13.38
N GLN A 281 -18.61 13.93 -13.50
CA GLN A 281 -19.65 13.33 -14.34
C GLN A 281 -19.28 13.33 -15.83
N GLU A 282 -18.70 14.43 -16.33
CA GLU A 282 -18.26 14.52 -17.72
C GLU A 282 -17.07 13.59 -18.04
N ALA A 283 -16.30 13.20 -17.02
CA ALA A 283 -15.14 12.32 -17.18
C ALA A 283 -15.44 10.83 -16.95
N ALA A 284 -16.57 10.49 -16.30
CA ALA A 284 -17.02 9.13 -16.05
C ALA A 284 -17.91 8.59 -17.21
N HIS A 285 -18.38 7.35 -17.09
CA HIS A 285 -19.32 6.78 -18.08
C HIS A 285 -20.65 7.58 -18.09
N PRO A 286 -21.30 7.81 -19.25
CA PRO A 286 -22.56 8.58 -19.32
C PRO A 286 -23.72 7.99 -18.50
N GLU A 287 -23.70 6.69 -18.26
CA GLU A 287 -24.66 5.97 -17.42
C GLU A 287 -24.11 5.64 -16.02
N ALA A 288 -23.01 6.27 -15.61
CA ALA A 288 -22.41 6.04 -14.30
C ALA A 288 -23.36 6.45 -13.17
N ASN A 289 -23.49 5.58 -12.17
CA ASN A 289 -24.09 5.92 -10.90
C ASN A 289 -23.08 6.70 -10.07
N ILE A 290 -23.29 8.01 -9.95
CA ILE A 290 -22.40 8.92 -9.20
C ILE A 290 -23.06 9.27 -7.88
N ILE A 291 -22.41 8.87 -6.81
CA ILE A 291 -22.81 9.16 -5.44
C ILE A 291 -21.90 10.28 -4.94
N PHE A 292 -22.53 11.35 -4.46
CA PHE A 292 -21.87 12.58 -4.06
C PHE A 292 -22.08 12.86 -2.57
N GLY A 293 -21.02 13.16 -1.85
CA GLY A 293 -21.08 13.65 -0.48
C GLY A 293 -20.17 14.84 -0.24
N ALA A 294 -20.62 15.73 0.66
CA ALA A 294 -19.89 16.94 1.04
C ALA A 294 -19.69 16.97 2.56
N VAL A 295 -18.44 16.98 2.99
CA VAL A 295 -18.06 17.00 4.41
C VAL A 295 -17.46 18.37 4.77
N ILE A 296 -17.90 18.92 5.90
CA ILE A 296 -17.35 20.18 6.40
C ILE A 296 -16.26 19.86 7.42
N ASP A 297 -15.04 20.33 7.14
CA ASP A 297 -13.89 20.25 8.04
C ASP A 297 -13.23 21.63 8.17
N ASP A 298 -13.53 22.33 9.26
CA ASP A 298 -12.99 23.66 9.55
C ASP A 298 -11.46 23.66 9.75
N ALA A 299 -10.84 22.50 9.98
CA ALA A 299 -9.39 22.39 10.08
C ALA A 299 -8.69 22.62 8.72
N LEU A 300 -9.41 22.46 7.60
CA LEU A 300 -8.89 22.70 6.25
C LEU A 300 -8.76 24.19 5.91
N GLY A 301 -9.49 25.08 6.60
CA GLY A 301 -9.52 26.50 6.28
C GLY A 301 -10.00 26.75 4.85
N ASP A 302 -9.14 27.34 4.01
CA ASP A 302 -9.44 27.65 2.60
C ASP A 302 -9.12 26.49 1.62
N GLU A 303 -8.76 25.32 2.14
CA GLU A 303 -8.47 24.15 1.31
C GLU A 303 -9.72 23.33 1.01
N VAL A 304 -9.90 22.99 -0.26
CA VAL A 304 -10.87 21.98 -0.69
C VAL A 304 -10.11 20.74 -1.14
N ARG A 305 -10.50 19.59 -0.58
CA ARG A 305 -9.99 18.27 -0.95
C ARG A 305 -11.10 17.48 -1.62
N VAL A 306 -10.79 16.93 -2.79
CA VAL A 306 -11.69 16.08 -3.57
C VAL A 306 -11.09 14.68 -3.63
N THR A 307 -11.89 13.68 -3.28
CA THR A 307 -11.55 12.26 -3.45
C THR A 307 -12.56 11.61 -4.37
N VAL A 308 -12.05 10.96 -5.42
CA VAL A 308 -12.84 10.24 -6.42
C VAL A 308 -12.48 8.77 -6.32
N ILE A 309 -13.47 7.91 -6.13
CA ILE A 309 -13.30 6.46 -6.17
C ILE A 309 -14.17 5.92 -7.29
N ALA A 310 -13.53 5.44 -8.35
CA ALA A 310 -14.17 4.92 -9.53
C ALA A 310 -14.10 3.39 -9.54
N ALA A 311 -15.24 2.72 -9.73
CA ALA A 311 -15.35 1.26 -9.70
C ALA A 311 -16.34 0.77 -10.77
N GLY A 312 -16.41 -0.55 -10.95
CA GLY A 312 -17.31 -1.17 -11.92
C GLY A 312 -16.90 -0.88 -13.37
N PHE A 313 -15.63 -1.08 -13.71
CA PHE A 313 -15.13 -0.92 -15.09
C PHE A 313 -15.59 -2.08 -15.99
N ASP A 314 -15.97 -1.77 -17.24
CA ASP A 314 -16.51 -2.72 -18.24
C ASP A 314 -15.67 -4.00 -18.47
N SER A 315 -14.35 -3.95 -18.20
CA SER A 315 -13.41 -5.07 -18.42
C SER A 315 -13.03 -5.84 -17.15
N GLY A 316 -13.75 -5.68 -16.03
CA GLY A 316 -13.40 -6.28 -14.74
C GLY A 316 -12.14 -5.70 -14.08
N GLY A 317 -11.59 -4.65 -14.69
CA GLY A 317 -10.43 -3.90 -14.26
C GLY A 317 -10.23 -2.68 -15.17
N PRO A 318 -9.53 -1.65 -14.70
CA PRO A 318 -9.41 -0.41 -15.45
C PRO A 318 -8.37 -0.54 -16.58
N THR A 319 -8.67 0.03 -17.75
CA THR A 319 -7.79 -0.06 -18.94
C THR A 319 -6.60 0.89 -18.80
N ARG A 320 -5.38 0.34 -18.63
CA ARG A 320 -4.14 1.13 -18.51
C ARG A 320 -3.97 2.08 -19.70
N ARG A 321 -3.56 3.33 -19.43
CA ARG A 321 -3.24 4.33 -20.46
C ARG A 321 -2.07 3.82 -21.34
N GLU A 322 -2.17 3.99 -22.66
CA GLU A 322 -1.21 3.46 -23.65
C GLU A 322 0.18 4.12 -23.63
N ASP A 323 0.40 5.17 -22.83
CA ASP A 323 1.70 5.85 -22.70
C ASP A 323 2.84 4.94 -22.20
N ASP A 324 2.50 3.79 -21.60
CA ASP A 324 3.47 2.78 -21.16
C ASP A 324 4.17 2.03 -22.31
N ARG A 325 3.74 2.16 -23.57
CA ARG A 325 4.48 1.57 -24.72
C ARG A 325 5.74 2.34 -25.10
N ALA A 326 5.88 3.60 -24.67
CA ALA A 326 7.04 4.42 -25.01
C ALA A 326 8.27 4.17 -24.11
N ALA A 327 8.10 3.53 -22.94
CA ALA A 327 9.20 3.20 -22.04
C ALA A 327 9.94 1.88 -22.41
N THR A 328 9.47 1.14 -23.41
CA THR A 328 10.17 -0.03 -23.99
C THR A 328 10.70 0.27 -25.40
N LEU A 329 11.51 1.31 -25.56
CA LEU A 329 12.29 1.53 -26.79
C LEU A 329 13.61 0.76 -26.72
N GLY A 330 13.56 -0.49 -27.18
CA GLY A 330 14.75 -1.34 -27.28
C GLY A 330 14.65 -2.53 -28.22
N GLN A 331 13.65 -2.64 -29.10
CA GLN A 331 13.65 -3.65 -30.17
C GLN A 331 13.07 -3.07 -31.46
N ARG A 332 13.97 -2.74 -32.40
CA ARG A 332 13.61 -2.42 -33.80
C ARG A 332 13.10 -3.70 -34.48
N PRO A 333 11.88 -3.70 -35.07
CA PRO A 333 11.46 -4.78 -35.95
C PRO A 333 12.19 -4.68 -37.30
N ALA A 334 12.73 -5.80 -37.78
CA ALA A 334 13.24 -5.92 -39.14
C ALA A 334 12.05 -5.92 -40.14
N PRO A 335 12.14 -5.22 -41.29
CA PRO A 335 11.07 -5.25 -42.27
C PRO A 335 11.07 -6.58 -43.05
N ALA A 336 9.90 -7.22 -43.08
CA ALA A 336 9.61 -8.41 -43.86
C ALA A 336 9.65 -8.12 -45.36
N SER A 337 10.33 -8.98 -46.12
CA SER A 337 10.46 -8.95 -47.56
C SER A 337 9.19 -9.48 -48.24
N ALA A 338 8.48 -8.59 -48.95
CA ALA A 338 7.40 -8.94 -49.86
C ALA A 338 7.97 -9.52 -51.17
N GLN A 339 7.48 -10.71 -51.55
CA GLN A 339 7.79 -11.38 -52.80
C GLN A 339 7.16 -10.64 -53.99
N ALA A 340 7.99 -10.19 -54.94
CA ALA A 340 7.55 -9.71 -56.25
C ALA A 340 8.14 -10.61 -57.34
N GLN A 341 7.27 -11.30 -58.07
CA GLN A 341 7.59 -12.11 -59.25
C GLN A 341 8.02 -11.19 -60.41
N ARG A 342 9.12 -11.55 -61.09
CA ARG A 342 9.52 -10.96 -62.39
C ARG A 342 9.63 -12.05 -63.47
N PRO A 343 9.20 -11.79 -64.72
CA PRO A 343 9.36 -12.70 -65.85
C PRO A 343 10.77 -12.68 -66.45
N ALA A 344 11.04 -13.68 -67.30
CA ALA A 344 12.34 -14.12 -67.82
C ALA A 344 12.94 -13.27 -68.97
N ALA A 345 14.28 -13.12 -68.91
CA ALA A 345 15.36 -13.22 -69.94
C ALA A 345 15.29 -12.39 -71.26
N PRO A 346 16.41 -12.15 -72.02
CA PRO A 346 17.75 -12.77 -71.95
C PRO A 346 19.01 -11.85 -72.10
N GLN A 347 20.14 -12.42 -71.62
CA GLN A 347 21.54 -12.44 -72.10
C GLN A 347 22.21 -11.18 -72.70
N HIS A 348 23.29 -10.70 -72.07
CA HIS A 348 24.66 -10.65 -72.61
C HIS A 348 25.66 -10.17 -71.53
N THR A 349 26.90 -10.67 -71.60
CA THR A 349 28.13 -10.30 -70.85
C THR A 349 28.60 -11.30 -69.78
N GLN A 350 28.95 -12.51 -70.21
CA GLN A 350 29.90 -13.40 -69.53
C GLN A 350 31.24 -13.32 -70.26
N GLN A 351 32.22 -12.59 -69.73
CA GLN A 351 33.63 -12.79 -70.11
C GLN A 351 34.68 -12.23 -69.13
N ALA A 352 34.34 -11.90 -67.88
CA ALA A 352 35.31 -11.32 -66.94
C ALA A 352 35.43 -11.97 -65.54
N GLN A 353 34.87 -13.17 -65.31
CA GLN A 353 34.92 -13.82 -63.97
C GLN A 353 35.44 -15.27 -63.96
N GLN A 354 36.08 -15.73 -65.04
CA GLN A 354 36.57 -17.11 -65.17
C GLN A 354 38.01 -17.37 -64.68
N GLN A 355 38.61 -16.49 -63.86
CA GLN A 355 40.02 -16.68 -63.42
C GLN A 355 40.25 -16.73 -61.89
N ALA A 356 39.22 -16.80 -61.04
CA ALA A 356 39.43 -16.75 -59.58
C ALA A 356 38.88 -17.95 -58.76
N GLN A 357 38.35 -19.01 -59.38
CA GLN A 357 37.73 -20.14 -58.65
C GLN A 357 38.40 -21.51 -58.87
N GLN A 358 39.65 -21.56 -59.34
CA GLN A 358 40.37 -22.83 -59.58
C GLN A 358 41.34 -23.27 -58.46
N HIS A 359 41.34 -22.63 -57.29
CA HIS A 359 42.36 -22.91 -56.26
C HIS A 359 41.84 -23.14 -54.84
N VAL A 360 40.66 -23.72 -54.61
CA VAL A 360 40.30 -24.18 -53.24
C VAL A 360 39.38 -25.40 -53.26
N GLN A 361 39.73 -26.45 -54.00
CA GLN A 361 39.09 -27.75 -53.80
C GLN A 361 40.01 -28.88 -54.27
N GLN A 362 41.05 -29.15 -53.48
CA GLN A 362 41.71 -30.44 -53.53
C GLN A 362 42.14 -30.81 -52.11
N GLN A 363 41.67 -31.98 -51.68
CA GLN A 363 42.12 -32.79 -50.53
C GLN A 363 41.45 -32.50 -49.17
N VAL A 364 40.21 -32.96 -49.07
CA VAL A 364 39.71 -33.60 -47.85
C VAL A 364 39.81 -35.11 -48.08
N ALA A 365 40.69 -35.79 -47.33
CA ALA A 365 40.64 -37.20 -46.92
C ALA A 365 42.08 -37.74 -46.71
N ALA A 366 42.49 -37.93 -45.44
CA ALA A 366 42.80 -39.24 -44.87
C ALA A 366 43.56 -39.11 -43.52
N GLN A 367 43.16 -39.97 -42.58
CA GLN A 367 43.94 -40.53 -41.44
C GLN A 367 43.94 -39.79 -40.07
N HIS A 368 43.17 -40.35 -39.12
CA HIS A 368 43.57 -40.56 -37.71
C HIS A 368 44.44 -41.85 -37.62
N PRO A 369 45.18 -42.18 -36.53
CA PRO A 369 45.17 -41.64 -35.15
C PRO A 369 46.57 -41.43 -34.49
N GLN A 370 46.64 -40.75 -33.32
CA GLN A 370 47.33 -41.20 -32.08
C GLN A 370 47.52 -40.08 -31.03
N VAL A 371 47.42 -40.48 -29.75
CA VAL A 371 47.54 -39.67 -28.51
C VAL A 371 49.01 -39.48 -28.11
N PRO A 372 49.40 -38.31 -27.55
CA PRO A 372 50.42 -38.32 -26.49
C PRO A 372 50.09 -37.43 -25.27
N GLN A 373 50.60 -37.89 -24.12
CA GLN A 373 50.59 -37.26 -22.79
C GLN A 373 51.36 -35.92 -22.70
N PRO A 374 51.12 -35.10 -21.66
CA PRO A 374 51.81 -33.84 -21.43
C PRO A 374 53.03 -33.98 -20.51
N ALA A 375 54.14 -33.31 -20.85
CA ALA A 375 55.19 -32.98 -19.88
C ALA A 375 56.03 -31.76 -20.28
N GLN A 376 56.10 -30.82 -19.32
CA GLN A 376 57.16 -29.85 -19.02
C GLN A 376 57.34 -28.63 -19.93
N HIS A 377 57.36 -27.42 -19.33
CA HIS A 377 58.41 -26.40 -19.47
C HIS A 377 58.38 -25.43 -18.28
N GLN A 378 59.59 -24.98 -17.90
CA GLN A 378 60.01 -24.30 -16.66
C GLN A 378 59.72 -22.78 -16.58
N GLN A 379 59.76 -22.32 -15.33
CA GLN A 379 59.77 -20.95 -14.78
C GLN A 379 60.98 -20.12 -15.21
N VAL A 380 60.86 -18.76 -15.28
CA VAL A 380 61.57 -17.78 -14.40
C VAL A 380 60.92 -16.36 -14.45
N HIS A 381 61.17 -15.58 -13.38
CA HIS A 381 60.69 -14.26 -12.92
C HIS A 381 60.88 -13.00 -13.81
N GLN A 382 60.11 -11.90 -13.55
CA GLN A 382 60.57 -10.67 -12.83
C GLN A 382 59.51 -9.51 -12.71
N GLN A 383 59.46 -8.96 -11.49
CA GLN A 383 58.99 -7.65 -10.93
C GLN A 383 58.15 -6.60 -11.70
N ALA A 384 57.18 -6.00 -10.98
CA ALA A 384 56.67 -4.64 -11.20
C ALA A 384 56.29 -3.93 -9.87
N ALA A 385 56.50 -2.62 -9.79
CA ALA A 385 56.42 -1.78 -8.59
C ALA A 385 55.47 -0.56 -8.75
N ARG A 386 54.69 -0.28 -7.67
CA ARG A 386 54.15 0.98 -7.06
C ARG A 386 53.36 2.05 -7.88
N PRO A 387 52.40 2.72 -7.20
CA PRO A 387 52.61 4.14 -6.81
C PRO A 387 52.14 4.52 -5.37
N ALA A 388 52.39 5.78 -4.99
CA ALA A 388 52.68 6.33 -3.66
C ALA A 388 51.50 6.97 -2.88
N GLN A 389 51.68 7.11 -1.55
CA GLN A 389 50.85 7.86 -0.58
C GLN A 389 51.69 8.93 0.15
N GLN A 390 51.04 10.00 0.64
CA GLN A 390 51.60 11.01 1.56
C GLN A 390 50.98 10.91 2.98
N PRO A 391 51.64 11.46 4.03
CA PRO A 391 51.54 10.95 5.40
C PRO A 391 50.88 11.90 6.44
N TYR A 392 50.43 11.33 7.57
CA TYR A 392 50.17 12.03 8.85
C TYR A 392 50.87 11.28 10.02
N PRO A 393 51.23 11.98 11.13
CA PRO A 393 52.21 11.51 12.13
C PRO A 393 51.61 10.75 13.35
N PRO A 394 52.44 10.12 14.22
CA PRO A 394 52.04 9.02 15.10
C PRO A 394 51.77 9.41 16.57
N GLN A 395 50.96 8.59 17.25
CA GLN A 395 50.89 8.51 18.72
C GLN A 395 51.15 7.08 19.21
N GLN A 396 51.73 7.02 20.41
CA GLN A 396 52.55 5.95 20.98
C GLN A 396 51.76 4.78 21.58
N THR A 397 52.44 3.64 21.53
CA THR A 397 52.18 2.30 22.09
C THR A 397 52.15 2.24 23.62
N GLU A 398 51.34 1.33 24.19
CA GLU A 398 51.79 0.21 25.07
C GLU A 398 50.61 -0.68 25.56
N PRO A 399 50.84 -1.90 26.10
CA PRO A 399 50.11 -3.10 25.68
C PRO A 399 49.21 -3.75 26.75
N ALA A 400 48.44 -4.75 26.29
CA ALA A 400 47.66 -5.69 27.08
C ALA A 400 48.52 -6.58 28.02
N PRO A 401 47.88 -7.29 28.97
CA PRO A 401 48.00 -8.74 28.89
C PRO A 401 46.70 -9.53 29.17
N ASN A 402 46.74 -10.77 28.67
CA ASN A 402 45.75 -11.84 28.78
C ASN A 402 45.70 -12.50 30.18
N GLY A 403 44.54 -13.08 30.50
CA GLY A 403 44.46 -14.52 30.82
C GLY A 403 44.38 -14.98 32.29
N ASP A 404 43.27 -15.67 32.57
CA ASP A 404 43.08 -16.84 33.45
C ASP A 404 42.69 -16.72 34.95
N SER A 405 41.41 -17.07 35.18
CA SER A 405 40.94 -18.23 35.96
C SER A 405 41.08 -18.33 37.51
N HIS A 406 39.89 -18.23 38.13
CA HIS A 406 39.32 -19.06 39.21
C HIS A 406 39.43 -18.71 40.72
N TYR A 407 38.25 -18.90 41.36
CA TYR A 407 37.88 -19.09 42.78
C TYR A 407 37.48 -17.89 43.65
N GLY A 408 36.20 -17.87 44.03
CA GLY A 408 35.81 -17.79 45.45
C GLY A 408 35.15 -16.51 45.97
N GLN A 409 33.90 -16.67 46.41
CA GLN A 409 33.23 -15.98 47.53
C GLN A 409 32.50 -14.64 47.31
N ALA A 410 31.16 -14.76 47.40
CA ALA A 410 30.15 -13.89 48.03
C ALA A 410 30.17 -12.36 47.80
N PRO A 411 29.16 -11.78 47.13
CA PRO A 411 28.94 -10.34 47.14
C PRO A 411 28.24 -9.90 48.44
N GLN A 412 28.86 -8.93 49.10
CA GLN A 412 28.34 -8.15 50.21
C GLN A 412 27.08 -7.38 49.82
N GLN A 413 26.15 -7.31 50.78
CA GLN A 413 24.88 -6.62 50.70
C GLN A 413 25.09 -5.10 50.59
N ALA A 414 24.53 -4.48 49.55
CA ALA A 414 24.30 -3.05 49.49
C ALA A 414 23.03 -2.70 50.30
N PRO A 415 23.02 -1.60 51.08
CA PRO A 415 21.90 -1.25 51.94
C PRO A 415 20.69 -0.74 51.14
N ARG A 416 19.52 -1.27 51.48
CA ARG A 416 18.20 -0.88 50.94
C ARG A 416 17.84 0.55 51.38
N PRO A 417 17.24 1.39 50.53
CA PRO A 417 16.64 2.65 50.97
C PRO A 417 15.42 2.37 51.87
N ALA A 418 15.36 3.08 53.00
CA ALA A 418 14.27 3.01 53.96
C ALA A 418 12.94 3.51 53.35
N GLN A 419 11.88 2.77 53.59
CA GLN A 419 10.50 3.13 53.27
C GLN A 419 10.07 4.33 54.14
N GLN A 420 9.64 5.41 53.50
CA GLN A 420 8.98 6.54 54.16
C GLN A 420 7.50 6.19 54.43
N PRO A 421 6.95 6.56 55.60
CA PRO A 421 5.52 6.42 55.88
C PRO A 421 4.68 7.43 55.05
N PRO A 422 3.43 7.12 54.71
CA PRO A 422 2.61 7.98 53.86
C PRO A 422 2.22 9.28 54.60
N ALA A 423 2.43 10.41 53.92
CA ALA A 423 2.01 11.72 54.38
C ALA A 423 0.47 11.87 54.32
N GLN A 424 -0.12 12.24 55.45
CA GLN A 424 -1.54 12.60 55.56
C GLN A 424 -1.79 13.92 54.83
N ARG A 425 -2.68 13.94 53.84
CA ARG A 425 -3.17 15.16 53.20
C ARG A 425 -4.18 15.87 54.13
N PRO A 426 -4.11 17.21 54.28
CA PRO A 426 -5.16 17.94 54.98
C PRO A 426 -6.48 17.92 54.18
N PRO A 427 -7.65 17.98 54.84
CA PRO A 427 -8.94 17.95 54.16
C PRO A 427 -9.17 19.22 53.34
N ARG A 428 -9.71 19.03 52.13
CA ARG A 428 -10.11 20.08 51.21
C ARG A 428 -11.38 20.76 51.76
N GLN A 429 -11.30 22.04 52.12
CA GLN A 429 -12.47 22.84 52.45
C GLN A 429 -13.26 23.08 51.16
N VAL A 430 -14.52 22.63 51.15
CA VAL A 430 -15.49 22.95 50.10
C VAL A 430 -16.26 24.16 50.61
N ALA A 431 -16.06 25.32 49.98
CA ALA A 431 -16.91 26.49 50.22
C ALA A 431 -18.21 26.27 49.43
N PHE A 432 -19.33 26.20 50.14
CA PHE A 432 -20.66 26.27 49.53
C PHE A 432 -21.03 27.75 49.43
N GLU A 433 -21.19 28.26 48.21
CA GLU A 433 -21.87 29.53 47.99
C GLU A 433 -23.38 29.31 48.19
N GLU A 434 -23.95 29.97 49.21
CA GLU A 434 -25.39 30.06 49.43
C GLU A 434 -26.00 30.97 48.36
N ASN A 435 -26.54 30.37 47.29
CA ASN A 435 -27.77 30.78 46.60
C ASN A 435 -27.87 30.01 45.28
N ASP A 436 -28.63 28.91 45.28
CA ASP A 436 -29.43 28.53 44.11
C ASP A 436 -30.51 27.55 44.57
N ASP A 437 -31.76 28.02 44.51
CA ASP A 437 -32.98 27.26 44.77
C ASP A 437 -33.08 26.07 43.81
N LEU A 438 -32.87 24.86 44.33
CA LEU A 438 -33.06 23.61 43.60
C LEU A 438 -34.56 23.27 43.52
N ASP A 439 -35.14 23.44 42.33
CA ASP A 439 -36.48 22.96 41.98
C ASP A 439 -36.54 21.42 42.06
N VAL A 440 -37.32 20.90 43.02
CA VAL A 440 -37.57 19.47 43.18
C VAL A 440 -38.71 19.03 42.24
N PRO A 441 -38.50 18.02 41.36
CA PRO A 441 -39.53 17.53 40.44
C PRO A 441 -40.76 16.95 41.15
N ASP A 442 -41.95 17.23 40.59
CA ASP A 442 -43.27 16.94 41.18
C ASP A 442 -43.60 15.45 41.41
N PHE A 443 -42.79 14.48 40.97
CA PHE A 443 -43.03 13.07 41.29
C PHE A 443 -42.58 12.66 42.70
N LEU A 444 -41.92 13.57 43.43
CA LEU A 444 -41.51 13.42 44.84
C LEU A 444 -42.33 14.29 45.80
N LYS A 445 -43.47 14.84 45.35
CA LYS A 445 -44.47 15.51 46.20
C LYS A 445 -45.75 14.68 46.36
#